data_AF-A0A1Q3LGM0-F1
#
_entry.id   AF-A0A1Q3LGM0-F1
#
_cell.length_a   1.000
_cell.length_b   1.000
_cell.length_c   1.000
_cell.angle_alpha   90.00
_cell.angle_beta   90.00
_cell.angle_gamma   90.00
#
_symmetry.space_group_name_H-M   'P 1'
#
loop_
_entity.id
_entity.type
_entity.pdbx_description
1 polymer ?
#
loop_
_entity_poly.entity_id
_entity_poly.type
_entity_poly.pdbx_seq_one_letter_code
_entity_poly.pdbx_strand_id
1 'polypeptide(L)'
;MDLQVRELILALYDGGLAEADIAAELKARGIRFPPGGNHAASIRRAIRDRHVLSLVAGGMTRKQVAEHLGVNEKTVDRAFENMRTRVAKPYTPQELERIYALVEEGMPISFIAEDIGRSGIHLRERFDVNAHRPADAVLEWKRTWSAIRRSPELLELHRQFHPKKEKV
;
A
#
# COMPACT_ATOMS: atom_id res chain seq x y z
N MET A 1 -5.17 2.89 -3.63
CA MET A 1 -5.11 4.09 -4.47
C MET A 1 -3.78 4.72 -4.17
N ASP A 2 -2.96 4.89 -5.20
CA ASP A 2 -1.66 5.55 -5.12
C ASP A 2 -1.79 6.94 -4.48
N LEU A 3 -0.82 7.29 -3.62
CA LEU A 3 -0.74 8.59 -2.96
C LEU A 3 -0.69 9.72 -3.99
N GLN A 4 0.03 9.54 -5.10
CA GLN A 4 0.13 10.55 -6.16
C GLN A 4 -1.23 10.80 -6.84
N VAL A 5 -1.99 9.73 -7.10
CA VAL A 5 -3.33 9.84 -7.69
C VAL A 5 -4.30 10.53 -6.72
N ARG A 6 -4.18 10.26 -5.41
CA ARG A 6 -4.98 10.93 -4.39
C ARG A 6 -4.69 12.43 -4.32
N GLU A 7 -3.42 12.83 -4.26
CA GLU A 7 -3.07 14.26 -4.21
C GLU A 7 -3.54 14.99 -5.46
N LEU A 8 -3.45 14.35 -6.62
CA LEU A 8 -4.00 14.90 -7.85
C LEU A 8 -5.52 15.05 -7.81
N ILE A 9 -6.26 14.06 -7.28
CA ILE A 9 -7.71 14.18 -7.06
C ILE A 9 -8.03 15.41 -6.20
N LEU A 10 -7.30 15.59 -5.09
CA LEU A 10 -7.51 16.71 -4.18
C LEU A 10 -7.16 18.05 -4.84
N ALA A 11 -6.08 18.12 -5.60
CA ALA A 11 -5.71 19.34 -6.33
C ALA A 11 -6.74 19.72 -7.40
N LEU A 12 -7.29 18.75 -8.12
CA LEU A 12 -8.37 19.00 -9.09
C LEU A 12 -9.64 19.50 -8.40
N TYR A 13 -9.99 18.89 -7.27
CA TYR A 13 -11.15 19.31 -6.48
C TYR A 13 -10.98 20.71 -5.88
N ASP A 14 -9.83 20.98 -5.26
CA ASP A 14 -9.49 22.30 -4.70
C ASP A 14 -9.40 23.37 -5.82
N GLY A 15 -9.12 22.97 -7.06
CA GLY A 15 -9.17 23.79 -8.28
C GLY A 15 -10.58 24.03 -8.84
N GLY A 16 -11.63 23.55 -8.17
CA GLY A 16 -13.04 23.78 -8.53
C GLY A 16 -13.66 22.73 -9.45
N LEU A 17 -12.97 21.63 -9.74
CA LEU A 17 -13.52 20.57 -10.57
C LEU A 17 -14.54 19.74 -9.80
N ALA A 18 -15.71 19.48 -10.41
CA ALA A 18 -16.74 18.66 -9.80
C ALA A 18 -16.33 17.18 -9.75
N GLU A 19 -16.84 16.45 -8.76
CA GLU A 19 -16.52 15.03 -8.54
C GLU A 19 -16.74 14.15 -9.78
N ALA A 20 -17.82 14.40 -10.52
CA ALA A 20 -18.17 13.65 -11.73
C ALA A 20 -17.13 13.84 -12.84
N ASP A 21 -16.47 15.00 -12.88
CA ASP A 21 -15.52 15.38 -13.92
C ASP A 21 -14.08 14.97 -13.59
N ILE A 22 -13.75 14.83 -12.30
CA ILE A 22 -12.42 14.40 -11.85
C ILE A 22 -12.02 13.05 -12.46
N ALA A 23 -12.96 12.10 -12.56
CA ALA A 23 -12.67 10.79 -13.16
C ALA A 23 -12.32 10.91 -14.66
N ALA A 24 -13.00 11.79 -15.39
CA ALA A 24 -12.73 12.05 -16.79
C ALA A 24 -11.38 12.74 -16.99
N GLU A 25 -11.08 13.73 -16.14
CA GLU A 25 -9.81 14.46 -16.16
C GLU A 25 -8.61 13.56 -15.87
N LEU A 26 -8.72 12.68 -14.87
CA LEU A 26 -7.66 11.69 -14.56
C LEU A 26 -7.42 10.75 -15.75
N LYS A 27 -8.49 10.34 -16.44
CA LYS A 27 -8.38 9.52 -17.65
C LYS A 27 -7.72 10.28 -18.80
N ALA A 28 -8.05 11.56 -18.99
CA ALA A 28 -7.44 12.40 -20.01
C ALA A 28 -5.92 12.56 -19.79
N ARG A 29 -5.47 12.58 -18.53
CA ARG A 29 -4.06 12.60 -18.14
C ARG A 29 -3.35 11.24 -18.23
N GLY A 30 -4.01 10.21 -18.78
CA GLY A 30 -3.44 8.88 -18.96
C GLY A 30 -3.37 8.03 -17.69
N ILE A 31 -3.99 8.47 -16.58
CA ILE A 31 -4.02 7.70 -15.34
C ILE A 31 -5.01 6.54 -15.54
N ARG A 32 -4.46 5.33 -15.63
CA ARG A 32 -5.27 4.11 -15.65
C ARG A 32 -5.57 3.66 -14.24
N PHE A 33 -6.85 3.55 -13.94
CA PHE A 33 -7.26 2.92 -12.71
C PHE A 33 -7.19 1.38 -12.82
N PRO A 34 -6.88 0.66 -11.72
CA PRO A 34 -6.85 -0.80 -11.73
C PRO A 34 -8.24 -1.39 -12.04
N PRO A 35 -8.34 -2.44 -12.88
CA PRO A 35 -9.62 -3.07 -13.17
C PRO A 35 -10.27 -3.66 -11.90
N GLY A 36 -11.60 -3.54 -11.79
CA GLY A 36 -12.39 -4.10 -10.68
C GLY A 36 -12.57 -3.16 -9.46
N GLY A 37 -12.00 -1.96 -9.48
CA GLY A 37 -12.18 -0.97 -8.41
C GLY A 37 -13.37 -0.03 -8.63
N ASN A 38 -14.07 0.36 -7.56
CA ASN A 38 -15.04 1.46 -7.62
C ASN A 38 -14.32 2.81 -7.52
N HIS A 39 -13.90 3.35 -8.67
CA HIS A 39 -13.11 4.58 -8.77
C HIS A 39 -13.88 5.80 -8.28
N ALA A 40 -15.17 5.90 -8.62
CA ALA A 40 -16.04 6.96 -8.12
C ALA A 40 -16.12 6.95 -6.59
N ALA A 41 -16.27 5.76 -5.97
CA ALA A 41 -16.25 5.64 -4.51
C ALA A 41 -14.89 6.03 -3.89
N SER A 42 -13.79 5.81 -4.61
CA SER A 42 -12.44 6.18 -4.14
C SER A 42 -12.22 7.69 -4.20
N ILE A 43 -12.67 8.36 -5.26
CA ILE A 43 -12.66 9.81 -5.42
C ILE A 43 -13.52 10.46 -4.33
N ARG A 44 -14.77 10.01 -4.17
CA ARG A 44 -15.68 10.45 -3.09
C ARG A 44 -15.04 10.35 -1.71
N ARG A 45 -14.41 9.22 -1.44
CA ARG A 45 -13.75 9.00 -0.16
C ARG A 45 -12.60 9.99 0.04
N ALA A 46 -11.77 10.25 -0.96
CA ALA A 46 -10.68 11.21 -0.85
C ALA A 46 -11.19 12.63 -0.54
N ILE A 47 -12.21 13.08 -1.28
CA ILE A 47 -12.83 14.40 -1.09
C ILE A 47 -13.50 14.49 0.30
N ARG A 48 -14.28 13.48 0.69
CA ARG A 48 -14.91 13.45 2.01
C ARG A 48 -13.88 13.45 3.15
N ASP A 49 -12.85 12.62 3.04
CA ASP A 49 -11.79 12.56 4.05
C ASP A 49 -11.11 13.95 4.17
N ARG A 50 -10.93 14.70 3.07
CA ARG A 50 -10.44 16.08 3.07
C ARG A 50 -11.40 17.06 3.77
N HIS A 51 -12.71 16.97 3.52
CA HIS A 51 -13.71 17.81 4.18
C HIS A 51 -13.78 17.57 5.69
N VAL A 52 -13.79 16.31 6.11
CA VAL A 52 -13.77 15.93 7.54
C VAL A 52 -12.59 16.61 8.23
N LEU A 53 -11.40 16.60 7.60
CA LEU A 53 -10.20 17.21 8.18
C LEU A 53 -10.29 18.73 8.27
N SER A 54 -10.78 19.39 7.23
CA SER A 54 -10.95 20.84 7.22
C SER A 54 -11.88 21.30 8.36
N LEU A 55 -13.02 20.61 8.54
CA LEU A 55 -14.01 20.96 9.55
C LEU A 55 -13.50 20.72 10.98
N VAL A 56 -12.75 19.63 11.19
CA VAL A 56 -12.12 19.34 12.49
C VAL A 56 -11.01 20.34 12.78
N ALA A 57 -10.18 20.69 11.80
CA ALA A 57 -9.16 21.72 11.96
C ALA A 57 -9.78 23.10 12.28
N GLY A 58 -10.99 23.35 11.78
CA GLY A 58 -11.85 24.48 12.16
C GLY A 58 -12.50 24.37 13.54
N GLY A 59 -12.15 23.36 14.35
CA GLY A 59 -12.61 23.20 15.73
C GLY A 59 -13.92 22.44 15.91
N MET A 60 -14.52 21.89 14.84
CA MET A 60 -15.74 21.09 14.97
C MET A 60 -15.45 19.73 15.62
N THR A 61 -16.35 19.30 16.49
CA THR A 61 -16.34 17.94 17.06
C THR A 61 -16.74 16.91 15.99
N ARG A 62 -16.37 15.63 16.23
CA ARG A 62 -16.71 14.53 15.29
C ARG A 62 -18.21 14.41 15.03
N LYS A 63 -19.02 14.62 16.07
CA LYS A 63 -20.49 14.62 15.99
C LYS A 63 -20.99 15.76 15.10
N GLN A 64 -20.50 16.98 15.30
CA GLN A 64 -20.86 18.13 14.46
C GLN A 64 -20.45 17.93 13.00
N VAL A 65 -19.27 17.34 12.76
CA VAL A 65 -18.81 17.01 11.39
C VAL A 65 -19.71 15.97 10.74
N ALA A 66 -20.13 14.95 11.49
CA ALA A 66 -21.04 13.92 11.01
C ALA A 66 -22.39 14.50 10.59
N GLU A 67 -22.98 15.35 11.44
CA GLU A 67 -24.22 16.08 11.15
C GLU A 67 -24.06 17.01 9.96
N HIS A 68 -22.99 17.81 9.90
CA HIS A 68 -22.72 18.77 8.84
C HIS A 68 -22.56 18.10 7.46
N LEU A 69 -21.93 16.93 7.41
CA LEU A 69 -21.69 16.19 6.17
C LEU A 69 -22.80 15.17 5.84
N GLY A 70 -23.82 15.02 6.70
CA GLY A 70 -24.88 14.02 6.52
C GLY A 70 -24.36 12.58 6.53
N VAL A 71 -23.31 12.30 7.30
CA VAL A 71 -22.70 10.96 7.41
C VAL A 71 -22.78 10.42 8.83
N ASN A 72 -22.63 9.11 8.98
CA ASN A 72 -22.55 8.49 10.31
C ASN A 72 -21.22 8.87 11.00
N GLU A 73 -21.23 9.08 12.32
CA GLU A 73 -20.02 9.32 13.13
C GLU A 73 -18.92 8.26 12.89
N LYS A 74 -19.28 6.98 12.70
CA LYS A 74 -18.32 5.92 12.32
C LYS A 74 -17.57 6.21 11.01
N THR A 75 -18.19 6.95 10.09
CA THR A 75 -17.55 7.38 8.83
C THR A 75 -16.51 8.45 9.09
N VAL A 76 -16.80 9.37 10.01
CA VAL A 76 -15.87 10.40 10.47
C VAL A 76 -14.69 9.73 11.17
N ASP A 77 -14.94 8.83 12.12
CA ASP A 77 -13.89 8.06 12.81
C ASP A 77 -13.02 7.28 11.82
N ARG A 78 -13.65 6.61 10.85
CA ARG A 78 -12.90 5.90 9.81
C ARG A 78 -12.04 6.85 8.97
N ALA A 79 -12.50 8.07 8.69
CA ALA A 79 -11.68 9.06 7.99
C ALA A 79 -10.45 9.47 8.82
N PHE A 80 -10.61 9.65 10.13
CA PHE A 80 -9.50 9.87 11.07
C PHE A 80 -8.52 8.70 11.12
N GLU A 81 -9.03 7.48 11.26
CA GLU A 81 -8.20 6.29 11.32
C GLU A 81 -7.46 6.05 10.01
N ASN A 82 -8.11 6.26 8.86
CA ASN A 82 -7.43 6.23 7.58
C ASN A 82 -6.31 7.26 7.51
N MET A 83 -6.48 8.45 8.08
CA MET A 83 -5.42 9.45 8.10
C MET A 83 -4.25 9.00 8.99
N ARG A 84 -4.53 8.52 10.21
CA ARG A 84 -3.50 8.02 11.14
C ARG A 84 -2.72 6.83 10.58
N THR A 85 -3.41 5.90 9.94
CA THR A 85 -2.83 4.65 9.43
C THR A 85 -2.17 4.79 8.06
N ARG A 86 -2.43 5.87 7.31
CA ARG A 86 -1.86 6.10 5.96
C ARG A 86 -0.49 6.77 5.95
N VAL A 87 0.02 7.21 7.09
CA VAL A 87 1.48 7.38 7.21
C VAL A 87 2.05 5.97 7.21
N ALA A 88 2.44 5.47 6.03
CA ALA A 88 3.08 4.18 5.90
C ALA A 88 4.22 4.13 6.92
N LYS A 89 4.10 3.27 7.94
CA LYS A 89 5.10 3.18 9.00
C LYS A 89 6.46 3.07 8.32
N PRO A 90 7.38 4.05 8.52
CA PRO A 90 8.66 4.04 7.84
C PRO A 90 9.38 2.74 8.14
N TYR A 91 10.21 2.29 7.20
CA TYR A 91 11.09 1.17 7.46
C TYR A 91 12.10 1.61 8.51
N THR A 92 12.30 0.80 9.53
CA THR A 92 13.38 1.03 10.49
C THR A 92 14.73 0.79 9.80
N PRO A 93 15.83 1.35 10.32
CA PRO A 93 17.16 1.05 9.79
C PRO A 93 17.45 -0.46 9.72
N GLN A 94 17.00 -1.22 10.72
CA GLN A 94 17.18 -2.68 10.75
C GLN A 94 16.36 -3.39 9.67
N GLU A 95 15.12 -2.95 9.42
CA GLU A 95 14.33 -3.48 8.30
C GLU A 95 15.00 -3.16 6.95
N LEU A 96 15.58 -1.97 6.80
CA LEU A 96 16.31 -1.59 5.59
C LEU A 96 17.55 -2.45 5.37
N GLU A 97 18.40 -2.59 6.39
CA GLU A 97 19.58 -3.46 6.36
C GLU A 97 19.20 -4.90 5.99
N ARG A 98 18.14 -5.43 6.61
CA ARG A 98 17.64 -6.77 6.31
C ARG A 98 17.13 -6.91 4.88
N ILE A 99 16.40 -5.91 4.37
CA ILE A 99 15.95 -5.88 2.97
C ILE A 99 17.15 -5.91 2.03
N TYR A 100 18.16 -5.06 2.24
CA TYR A 100 19.33 -5.00 1.36
C TYR A 100 20.12 -6.31 1.35
N ALA A 101 20.37 -6.91 2.52
CA ALA A 101 21.04 -8.20 2.60
C ALA A 101 20.30 -9.30 1.81
N LEU A 102 18.98 -9.41 1.97
CA LEU A 102 18.18 -10.41 1.26
C LEU A 102 18.11 -10.15 -0.26
N VAL A 103 18.17 -8.88 -0.67
CA VAL A 103 18.24 -8.49 -2.07
C VAL A 103 19.57 -8.93 -2.68
N GLU A 104 20.69 -8.70 -1.98
CA GLU A 104 22.01 -9.15 -2.42
C GLU A 104 22.08 -10.69 -2.53
N GLU A 105 21.42 -11.41 -1.64
CA GLU A 105 21.25 -12.88 -1.72
C GLU A 105 20.32 -13.35 -2.86
N GLY A 106 19.74 -12.43 -3.64
CA GLY A 106 18.88 -12.75 -4.77
C GLY A 106 17.46 -13.21 -4.38
N MET A 107 17.07 -13.04 -3.11
CA MET A 107 15.78 -13.52 -2.60
C MET A 107 14.59 -12.88 -3.35
N PRO A 108 13.49 -13.61 -3.57
CA PRO A 108 12.29 -13.05 -4.16
C PRO A 108 11.57 -12.10 -3.19
N ILE A 109 10.99 -11.03 -3.75
CA ILE A 109 10.28 -9.99 -2.99
C ILE A 109 9.22 -10.56 -2.05
N SER A 110 8.53 -11.64 -2.42
CA SER A 110 7.53 -12.27 -1.57
C SER A 110 8.12 -12.84 -0.28
N PHE A 111 9.31 -13.43 -0.35
CA PHE A 111 10.04 -13.94 0.82
C PHE A 111 10.55 -12.80 1.68
N ILE A 112 11.13 -11.76 1.06
CA ILE A 112 11.60 -10.57 1.77
C ILE A 112 10.43 -9.93 2.54
N ALA A 113 9.27 -9.79 1.89
CA ALA A 113 8.05 -9.26 2.48
C ALA A 113 7.57 -10.07 3.69
N GLU A 114 7.66 -11.40 3.60
CA GLU A 114 7.27 -12.30 4.67
C GLU A 114 8.26 -12.30 5.83
N ASP A 115 9.57 -12.25 5.57
CA ASP A 115 10.64 -12.16 6.57
C ASP A 115 10.50 -10.89 7.42
N ILE A 116 10.25 -9.74 6.79
CA ILE A 116 10.13 -8.47 7.51
C ILE A 116 8.69 -8.16 7.97
N GLY A 117 7.73 -9.03 7.68
CA GLY A 117 6.32 -8.82 8.04
C GLY A 117 5.64 -7.62 7.36
N ARG A 118 6.01 -7.29 6.12
CA ARG A 118 5.46 -6.15 5.35
C ARG A 118 4.74 -6.59 4.08
N SER A 119 4.06 -5.66 3.43
CA SER A 119 3.39 -5.90 2.15
C SER A 119 4.41 -5.94 1.00
N GLY A 120 4.42 -7.05 0.25
CA GLY A 120 5.25 -7.18 -0.96
C GLY A 120 4.92 -6.15 -2.05
N ILE A 121 3.70 -5.61 -2.07
CA ILE A 121 3.31 -4.52 -2.97
C ILE A 121 4.05 -3.23 -2.59
N HIS A 122 4.01 -2.85 -1.31
CA HIS A 122 4.70 -1.64 -0.83
C HIS A 122 6.23 -1.76 -0.92
N LEU A 123 6.78 -2.96 -0.74
CA LEU A 123 8.20 -3.22 -0.99
C LEU A 123 8.56 -2.95 -2.46
N ARG A 124 7.77 -3.43 -3.41
CA ARG A 124 8.00 -3.23 -4.84
C ARG A 124 7.84 -1.78 -5.28
N GLU A 125 6.88 -1.06 -4.71
CA GLU A 125 6.65 0.35 -5.02
C GLU A 125 7.76 1.26 -4.47
N ARG A 126 8.32 0.90 -3.30
CA ARG A 126 9.31 1.74 -2.60
C ARG A 126 10.76 1.38 -2.92
N PHE A 127 11.04 0.10 -3.12
CA PHE A 127 12.34 -0.39 -3.48
C PHE A 127 12.22 -0.98 -4.88
N ASP A 128 13.06 -0.53 -5.80
CA ASP A 128 13.23 -1.25 -7.07
C ASP A 128 14.09 -2.50 -6.82
N VAL A 129 13.57 -3.40 -5.99
CA VAL A 129 14.20 -4.67 -5.59
C VAL A 129 14.40 -5.60 -6.79
N ASN A 130 13.83 -5.33 -7.95
CA ASN A 130 14.15 -6.09 -9.16
C ASN A 130 15.39 -5.55 -9.85
N ALA A 131 15.60 -4.22 -9.89
CA ALA A 131 16.80 -3.62 -10.45
C ALA A 131 18.06 -3.91 -9.63
N HIS A 132 17.92 -4.12 -8.31
CA HIS A 132 19.06 -4.28 -7.40
C HIS A 132 19.41 -5.74 -7.08
N ARG A 133 18.74 -6.72 -7.69
CA ARG A 133 19.05 -8.14 -7.46
C ARG A 133 20.11 -8.63 -8.43
N PRO A 134 21.27 -9.13 -7.93
CA PRO A 134 22.28 -9.73 -8.78
C PRO A 134 21.72 -10.92 -9.57
N ALA A 135 21.95 -10.96 -10.88
CA ALA A 135 21.37 -11.97 -11.76
C ALA A 135 21.87 -13.40 -11.46
N ASP A 136 23.12 -13.50 -11.04
CA ASP A 136 23.77 -14.70 -10.55
C ASP A 136 23.12 -15.21 -9.26
N ALA A 137 22.92 -14.33 -8.26
CA ALA A 137 22.24 -14.68 -7.01
C ALA A 137 20.79 -15.15 -7.26
N VAL A 138 20.07 -14.51 -8.18
CA VAL A 138 18.72 -14.95 -8.59
C VAL A 138 18.75 -16.35 -9.23
N LEU A 139 19.76 -16.63 -10.06
CA LEU A 139 19.89 -17.93 -10.72
C LEU A 139 20.25 -19.03 -9.71
N GLU A 140 21.15 -18.73 -8.78
CA GLU A 140 21.53 -19.61 -7.69
C GLU A 140 20.31 -19.93 -6.81
N TRP A 141 19.57 -18.92 -6.38
CA TRP A 141 18.32 -19.11 -5.62
C TRP A 141 17.33 -20.02 -6.37
N LYS A 142 17.14 -19.82 -7.68
CA LYS A 142 16.25 -20.68 -8.48
C LYS A 142 16.72 -22.13 -8.52
N ARG A 143 18.03 -22.36 -8.58
CA ARG A 143 18.62 -23.72 -8.55
C ARG A 143 18.39 -24.37 -7.18
N THR A 144 18.70 -23.65 -6.10
CA THR A 144 18.51 -24.11 -4.72
C THR A 144 17.03 -24.41 -4.44
N TRP A 145 16.12 -23.52 -4.81
CA TRP A 145 14.69 -23.74 -4.65
C TRP A 145 14.19 -24.92 -5.49
N SER A 146 14.70 -25.07 -6.71
CA SER A 146 14.40 -26.24 -7.54
C SER A 146 14.88 -27.55 -6.89
N ALA A 147 16.03 -27.54 -6.22
CA ALA A 147 16.54 -28.70 -5.49
C ALA A 147 15.66 -29.02 -4.27
N ILE A 148 15.29 -28.00 -3.47
CA ILE A 148 14.39 -28.14 -2.32
C ILE A 148 13.05 -28.73 -2.78
N ARG A 149 12.44 -28.20 -3.84
CA ARG A 149 11.13 -28.65 -4.33
C ARG A 149 11.16 -30.10 -4.87
N ARG A 150 12.30 -30.58 -5.35
CA ARG A 150 12.46 -31.95 -5.85
C ARG A 150 12.73 -32.96 -4.73
N SER A 151 13.10 -32.52 -3.53
CA SER A 151 13.30 -33.38 -2.37
C SER A 151 12.10 -33.27 -1.40
N PRO A 152 11.31 -34.33 -1.21
CA PRO A 152 10.19 -34.32 -0.27
C PRO A 152 10.60 -33.94 1.16
N GLU A 153 11.77 -34.39 1.59
CA GLU A 153 12.33 -34.14 2.93
C GLU A 153 12.69 -32.65 3.11
N LEU A 154 13.38 -32.06 2.14
CA LEU A 154 13.74 -30.64 2.18
C LEU A 154 12.51 -29.74 2.06
N LEU A 155 11.51 -30.16 1.29
CA LEU A 155 10.26 -29.42 1.17
C LEU A 155 9.47 -29.42 2.48
N GLU A 156 9.46 -30.54 3.21
CA GLU A 156 8.79 -30.62 4.52
C GLU A 156 9.54 -29.80 5.58
N LEU A 157 10.87 -29.89 5.60
CA LEU A 157 11.71 -29.04 6.45
C LEU A 157 11.45 -27.56 6.15
N HIS A 158 11.40 -27.19 4.87
CA HIS A 158 11.09 -25.83 4.46
C HIS A 158 9.72 -25.40 4.97
N ARG A 159 8.66 -26.22 4.86
CA ARG A 159 7.33 -25.88 5.39
C ARG A 159 7.30 -25.73 6.91
N GLN A 160 8.08 -26.53 7.62
CA GLN A 160 8.18 -26.48 9.08
C GLN A 160 8.79 -25.15 9.56
N PHE A 161 9.87 -24.72 8.90
CA PHE A 161 10.63 -23.52 9.26
C PHE A 161 10.22 -22.26 8.48
N HIS A 162 9.33 -22.39 7.48
CA HIS A 162 8.83 -21.23 6.75
C HIS A 162 8.15 -20.27 7.72
N PRO A 163 8.49 -18.96 7.69
CA PRO A 163 7.80 -17.98 8.52
C PRO A 163 6.30 -18.05 8.20
N LYS A 164 5.51 -18.45 9.20
CA LYS A 164 4.05 -18.48 9.06
C LYS A 164 3.57 -17.07 9.31
N LYS A 165 2.73 -16.53 8.42
CA LYS A 165 2.02 -15.27 8.70
C LYS A 165 1.17 -15.49 9.94
N GLU A 166 1.60 -14.92 11.07
CA GLU A 166 0.70 -14.74 12.20
C GLU A 166 -0.44 -13.84 11.74
N LYS A 167 -1.67 -14.34 11.83
CA LYS A 167 -2.85 -13.54 11.61
C LYS A 167 -2.99 -12.64 12.85
N VAL A 168 -2.49 -11.41 12.75
CA VAL A 168 -2.77 -10.31 13.68
C VAL A 168 -4.19 -9.80 13.45
#